data_AF-A0A383DEM6-F1
#
_entry.id   AF-A0A383DEM6-F1
#
_cell.length_a   1.000
_cell.length_b   1.000
_cell.length_c   1.000
_cell.angle_alpha   90.00
_cell.angle_beta   90.00
_cell.angle_gamma   90.00
#
_symmetry.space_group_name_H-M   'P 1'
#
loop_
_entity.id
_entity.type
_entity.pdbx_description
1 polymer ?
#
loop_
_entity_poly.entity_id
_entity_poly.type
_entity_poly.pdbx_seq_one_letter_code
_entity_poly.pdbx_strand_id
1 'polypeptide(L)'
;MLWTLMSAAIASADKVRFERRSDWDSWDFPKGVLVLNNDGSIRLNRVSKQINAAADSRNFLHQVKSSKEPIPGGIRVVGSGAETAQNVIDGRTDTWWQPELNAARQDRWVEVDLGRMVHATKIRLTFPDTLGVRP
;
A
#
# COMPACT_ATOMS: atom_id res chain seq x y z
N MET A 1 19.65 75.08 -17.26
CA MET A 1 20.42 73.80 -17.29
C MET A 1 19.85 72.93 -16.19
N LEU A 2 19.04 71.94 -16.55
CA LEU A 2 18.24 71.12 -15.63
C LEU A 2 18.99 69.80 -15.38
N TRP A 3 19.33 69.47 -14.14
CA TRP A 3 19.96 68.21 -13.77
C TRP A 3 18.91 67.24 -13.24
N THR A 4 18.58 66.22 -14.02
CA THR A 4 17.72 65.11 -13.60
C THR A 4 18.57 64.10 -12.82
N LEU A 5 18.42 64.05 -11.50
CA LEU A 5 18.99 62.99 -10.67
C LEU A 5 18.12 61.73 -10.78
N MET A 6 18.62 60.74 -11.49
CA MET A 6 18.00 59.42 -11.58
C MET A 6 18.47 58.58 -10.39
N SER A 7 17.64 58.47 -9.35
CA SER A 7 17.90 57.51 -8.26
C SER A 7 17.63 56.09 -8.75
N ALA A 8 18.68 55.30 -8.93
CA ALA A 8 18.56 53.86 -9.07
C ALA A 8 18.22 53.25 -7.70
N ALA A 9 16.99 52.79 -7.53
CA ALA A 9 16.61 52.02 -6.35
C ALA A 9 17.21 50.61 -6.46
N ILE A 10 17.92 50.17 -5.43
CA ILE A 10 18.37 48.78 -5.29
C ILE A 10 17.15 47.95 -4.90
N ALA A 11 16.65 47.11 -5.81
CA ALA A 11 15.65 46.12 -5.46
C ALA A 11 16.34 44.94 -4.76
N SER A 12 16.04 44.72 -3.47
CA SER A 12 16.39 43.47 -2.79
C SER A 12 15.29 42.45 -3.04
N ALA A 13 15.65 41.25 -3.47
CA ALA A 13 14.73 40.13 -3.59
C ALA A 13 15.05 39.12 -2.50
N ASP A 14 14.10 38.89 -1.60
CA ASP A 14 14.21 37.82 -0.60
C ASP A 14 13.72 36.50 -1.19
N LYS A 15 14.44 35.42 -0.88
CA LYS A 15 14.09 34.06 -1.30
C LYS A 15 13.92 33.16 -0.10
N VAL A 16 12.70 32.67 0.09
CA VAL A 16 12.42 31.58 1.02
C VAL A 16 12.50 30.26 0.25
N ARG A 17 13.29 29.31 0.77
CA ARG A 17 13.49 27.97 0.22
C ARG A 17 13.15 26.94 1.29
N PHE A 18 12.45 25.89 0.86
CA PHE A 18 12.21 24.67 1.64
C PHE A 18 12.85 23.53 0.84
N GLU A 19 14.00 23.05 1.29
CA GLU A 19 14.85 22.11 0.55
C GLU A 19 15.22 20.88 1.38
N ARG A 20 14.89 20.86 2.68
CA ARG A 20 15.21 19.76 3.59
C ARG A 20 13.94 19.20 4.20
N ARG A 21 14.00 17.92 4.58
CA ARG A 21 12.92 17.25 5.31
C ARG A 21 12.48 18.04 6.55
N SER A 22 13.45 18.56 7.30
CA SER A 22 13.22 19.35 8.52
C SER A 22 12.44 20.64 8.29
N ASP A 23 12.47 21.18 7.07
CA ASP A 23 11.75 22.43 6.78
C ASP A 23 10.23 22.22 6.80
N TRP A 24 9.79 20.97 6.63
CA TRP A 24 8.39 20.56 6.66
C TRP A 24 7.93 20.08 8.04
N ASP A 25 8.83 19.87 9.01
CA ASP A 25 8.48 19.32 10.33
C ASP A 25 7.56 20.26 11.14
N SER A 26 7.56 21.55 10.79
CA SER A 26 6.68 22.56 11.40
C SER A 26 5.25 22.56 10.80
N TRP A 27 4.99 21.78 9.75
CA TRP A 27 3.72 21.81 9.04
C TRP A 27 2.81 20.71 9.57
N ASP A 28 1.55 21.06 9.86
CA ASP A 28 0.52 20.08 10.18
C ASP A 28 -0.12 19.53 8.91
N PHE A 29 -0.16 18.21 8.79
CA PHE A 29 -0.84 17.50 7.71
C PHE A 29 -1.47 16.21 8.23
N PRO A 30 -2.58 15.74 7.62
CA PRO A 30 -3.18 14.48 8.04
C PRO A 30 -2.20 13.32 7.85
N LYS A 31 -2.10 12.46 8.87
CA LYS A 31 -1.18 11.32 8.86
C LYS A 31 -1.44 10.44 7.65
N GLY A 32 -0.37 10.10 6.93
CA GLY A 32 -0.42 9.24 5.76
C GLY A 32 -0.84 9.92 4.46
N VAL A 33 -1.05 11.25 4.42
CA VAL A 33 -1.35 11.98 3.17
C VAL A 33 -0.10 12.35 2.39
N LEU A 34 1.01 12.64 3.06
CA LEU A 34 2.27 13.05 2.44
C LEU A 34 3.36 12.00 2.65
N VAL A 35 4.21 11.84 1.64
CA VAL A 35 5.49 11.14 1.71
C VAL A 35 6.58 12.20 1.68
N LEU A 36 7.34 12.29 2.78
CA LEU A 36 8.52 13.14 2.92
C LEU A 36 9.75 12.31 2.58
N ASN A 37 10.44 12.67 1.50
CA ASN A 37 11.66 12.01 1.08
C ASN A 37 12.87 12.62 1.77
N ASN A 38 13.97 11.86 1.82
CA ASN A 38 15.21 12.33 2.47
C ASN A 38 15.90 13.46 1.69
N ASP A 39 15.60 13.63 0.41
CA ASP A 39 16.06 14.73 -0.44
C ASP A 39 15.29 16.05 -0.24
N GLY A 40 14.37 16.09 0.74
CA GLY A 40 13.53 17.24 1.01
C GLY A 40 12.31 17.36 0.09
N SER A 41 12.12 16.47 -0.89
CA SER A 41 10.93 16.48 -1.72
C SER A 41 9.71 15.92 -0.98
N ILE A 42 8.54 16.53 -1.23
CA ILE A 42 7.24 16.04 -0.75
C ILE A 42 6.44 15.44 -1.91
N ARG A 43 5.72 14.36 -1.65
CA ARG A 43 4.77 13.77 -2.60
C ARG A 43 3.46 13.45 -1.91
N LEU A 44 2.36 13.46 -2.66
CA LEU A 44 1.12 12.90 -2.17
C LEU A 44 1.27 11.38 -2.05
N ASN A 45 0.88 10.83 -0.91
CA ASN A 45 0.71 9.40 -0.76
C ASN A 45 -0.45 8.95 -1.64
N ARG A 46 -0.16 8.19 -2.70
CA ARG A 46 -1.19 7.71 -3.62
C ARG A 46 -1.89 6.51 -3.01
N VAL A 47 -3.21 6.59 -2.92
CA VAL A 47 -4.06 5.43 -2.67
C VAL A 47 -4.56 4.89 -4.00
N SER A 48 -4.03 3.74 -4.39
CA SER A 48 -4.50 3.03 -5.58
C SER A 48 -5.95 2.55 -5.38
N LYS A 49 -6.79 2.78 -6.39
CA LYS A 49 -8.20 2.34 -6.42
C LYS A 49 -8.38 1.25 -7.48
N GLN A 50 -9.42 0.43 -7.32
CA GLN A 50 -9.79 -0.62 -8.28
C GLN A 50 -8.63 -1.60 -8.59
N ILE A 51 -7.85 -1.95 -7.57
CA ILE A 51 -6.75 -2.91 -7.67
C ILE A 51 -7.14 -4.28 -7.09
N ASN A 52 -6.46 -5.34 -7.51
CA ASN A 52 -6.43 -6.57 -6.74
C ASN A 52 -5.47 -6.40 -5.56
N ALA A 53 -5.99 -6.01 -4.40
CA ALA A 53 -5.20 -5.75 -3.21
C ALA A 53 -4.48 -6.99 -2.63
N ALA A 54 -4.93 -8.19 -2.98
CA ALA A 54 -4.34 -9.44 -2.49
C ALA A 54 -3.07 -9.81 -3.25
N ALA A 55 -2.99 -9.50 -4.54
CA ALA A 55 -1.90 -9.93 -5.43
C ALA A 55 -0.51 -9.38 -5.04
N ASP A 56 -0.47 -8.17 -4.50
CA ASP A 56 0.76 -7.48 -4.08
C ASP A 56 0.89 -7.39 -2.56
N SER A 57 0.03 -8.09 -1.79
CA SER A 57 -0.06 -7.99 -0.33
C SER A 57 1.29 -8.22 0.38
N ARG A 58 2.10 -9.14 -0.15
CA ARG A 58 3.45 -9.47 0.39
C ARG A 58 4.47 -8.34 0.26
N ASN A 59 4.22 -7.35 -0.59
CA ASN A 59 5.12 -6.20 -0.79
C ASN A 59 4.95 -5.13 0.29
N PHE A 60 3.94 -5.25 1.15
CA PHE A 60 3.63 -4.27 2.18
C PHE A 60 3.96 -4.82 3.56
N LEU A 61 4.72 -4.04 4.32
CA LEU A 61 5.07 -4.31 5.70
C LEU A 61 4.17 -3.51 6.64
N HIS A 62 3.75 -4.13 7.74
CA HIS A 62 2.97 -3.46 8.77
C HIS A 62 3.39 -3.91 10.18
N GLN A 63 3.11 -3.05 11.15
CA GLN A 63 3.44 -3.28 12.56
C GLN A 63 2.36 -4.16 13.21
N VAL A 64 2.78 -5.17 13.97
CA VAL A 64 1.89 -6.02 14.78
C VAL A 64 2.40 -6.12 16.20
N LYS A 65 1.49 -6.27 17.18
CA LYS A 65 1.89 -6.33 18.61
C LYS A 65 2.81 -7.50 18.94
N SER A 66 2.77 -8.58 18.16
CA SER A 66 3.53 -9.81 18.39
C SER A 66 4.96 -9.76 17.83
N SER A 67 5.35 -8.72 17.11
CA SER A 67 6.68 -8.60 16.49
C SER A 67 7.26 -7.22 16.73
N LYS A 68 8.58 -7.14 16.94
CA LYS A 68 9.32 -5.87 16.99
C LYS A 68 9.57 -5.31 15.59
N GLU A 69 9.81 -6.20 14.63
CA GLU A 69 10.00 -5.84 13.23
C GLU A 69 8.66 -5.87 12.48
N PRO A 70 8.44 -4.96 11.52
CA PRO A 70 7.31 -5.04 10.61
C PRO A 70 7.25 -6.41 9.91
N ILE A 71 6.04 -6.97 9.78
CA ILE A 71 5.82 -8.22 9.06
C ILE A 71 5.16 -7.95 7.70
N PRO A 72 5.42 -8.78 6.67
CA PRO A 72 4.73 -8.67 5.41
C PRO A 72 3.27 -9.13 5.53
N GLY A 73 2.42 -8.62 4.64
CA GLY A 73 1.12 -9.24 4.36
C GLY A 73 1.26 -10.60 3.65
N GLY A 74 0.14 -11.13 3.16
CA GLY A 74 0.03 -12.42 2.48
C GLY A 74 -0.97 -13.34 3.16
N ILE A 75 -0.77 -14.65 3.05
CA ILE A 75 -1.54 -15.63 3.82
C ILE A 75 -1.07 -15.57 5.27
N ARG A 76 -1.95 -15.13 6.19
CA ARG A 76 -1.62 -15.02 7.61
C ARG A 76 -1.73 -16.36 8.32
N VAL A 77 -2.86 -17.02 8.12
CA VAL A 77 -3.18 -18.30 8.72
C VAL A 77 -4.26 -18.99 7.90
N VAL A 78 -4.28 -20.31 7.97
CA VAL A 78 -5.14 -21.19 7.21
C VAL A 78 -5.60 -22.30 8.14
N GLY A 79 -6.89 -22.64 8.10
CA GLY A 79 -7.41 -23.75 8.92
C GLY A 79 -6.98 -25.12 8.37
N SER A 80 -6.88 -25.25 7.05
CA SER A 80 -6.54 -26.51 6.37
C SER A 80 -6.05 -26.29 4.93
N GLY A 81 -5.26 -27.21 4.37
CA GLY A 81 -4.72 -27.09 3.01
C GLY A 81 -3.60 -26.06 2.91
N ALA A 82 -2.69 -26.04 3.88
CA ALA A 82 -1.66 -25.01 4.00
C ALA A 82 -0.70 -24.97 2.80
N GLU A 83 -0.41 -26.12 2.21
CA GLU A 83 0.52 -26.25 1.07
C GLU A 83 0.08 -25.43 -0.15
N THR A 84 -1.23 -25.27 -0.35
CA THR A 84 -1.80 -24.58 -1.51
C THR A 84 -2.38 -23.20 -1.17
N ALA A 85 -2.28 -22.75 0.08
CA ALA A 85 -2.92 -21.50 0.52
C ALA A 85 -2.38 -20.27 -0.22
N GLN A 86 -1.10 -20.26 -0.62
CA GLN A 86 -0.51 -19.15 -1.39
C GLN A 86 -1.17 -18.96 -2.76
N ASN A 87 -1.78 -20.01 -3.33
CA ASN A 87 -2.47 -19.93 -4.62
C ASN A 87 -3.69 -18.99 -4.57
N VAL A 88 -4.23 -18.68 -3.39
CA VAL A 88 -5.35 -17.73 -3.25
C VAL A 88 -4.98 -16.32 -3.72
N ILE A 89 -3.70 -15.95 -3.64
CA ILE A 89 -3.22 -14.59 -3.87
C ILE A 89 -2.19 -14.49 -5.01
N ASP A 90 -1.87 -15.58 -5.69
CA ASP A 90 -0.84 -15.61 -6.74
C ASP A 90 -1.32 -14.99 -8.09
N GLY A 91 -2.62 -14.70 -8.21
CA GLY A 91 -3.23 -14.09 -9.38
C GLY A 91 -3.40 -15.01 -10.58
N ARG A 92 -3.10 -16.31 -10.43
CA ARG A 92 -3.25 -17.31 -11.47
C ARG A 92 -4.64 -17.94 -11.42
N THR A 93 -5.12 -18.38 -12.58
CA THR A 93 -6.44 -19.05 -12.70
C THR A 93 -6.32 -20.56 -12.85
N ASP A 94 -5.10 -21.08 -12.93
CA ASP A 94 -4.78 -22.50 -13.11
C ASP A 94 -4.18 -23.15 -11.84
N THR A 95 -4.08 -22.39 -10.76
CA THR A 95 -3.76 -22.84 -9.41
C THR A 95 -4.95 -22.56 -8.50
N TRP A 96 -5.08 -23.33 -7.42
CA TRP A 96 -6.14 -23.12 -6.44
C TRP A 96 -5.69 -23.58 -5.05
N TRP A 97 -6.33 -23.02 -4.03
CA TRP A 97 -6.30 -23.59 -2.69
C TRP A 97 -7.41 -24.62 -2.54
N GLN A 98 -7.12 -25.69 -1.81
CA GLN A 98 -8.09 -26.70 -1.44
C GLN A 98 -7.84 -27.12 0.01
N PRO A 99 -8.86 -27.13 0.89
CA PRO A 99 -8.71 -27.67 2.23
C PRO A 99 -8.48 -29.19 2.17
N GLU A 100 -7.87 -29.75 3.22
CA GLU A 100 -7.74 -31.21 3.36
C GLU A 100 -9.11 -31.89 3.26
N LEU A 101 -9.17 -33.06 2.63
CA LEU A 101 -10.42 -33.77 2.35
C LEU A 101 -11.24 -34.03 3.63
N ASN A 102 -10.55 -34.43 4.70
CA ASN A 102 -11.10 -34.75 6.01
C ASN A 102 -11.17 -33.54 6.97
N ALA A 103 -10.84 -32.33 6.51
CA ALA A 103 -10.93 -31.14 7.34
C ALA A 103 -12.37 -30.91 7.80
N ALA A 104 -12.55 -30.62 9.08
CA ALA A 104 -13.84 -30.23 9.61
C ALA A 104 -14.29 -28.89 8.99
N ARG A 105 -15.60 -28.65 8.92
CA ARG A 105 -16.15 -27.48 8.19
C ARG A 105 -15.60 -26.15 8.70
N GLN A 106 -15.39 -26.04 10.01
CA GLN A 106 -14.86 -24.84 10.65
C GLN A 106 -13.37 -24.57 10.35
N ASP A 107 -12.65 -25.52 9.76
CA ASP A 107 -11.23 -25.39 9.39
C ASP A 107 -11.05 -25.10 7.88
N ARG A 108 -12.15 -24.96 7.14
CA ARG A 108 -12.13 -24.69 5.68
C ARG A 108 -12.14 -23.18 5.42
N TRP A 109 -11.07 -22.51 5.82
CA TRP A 109 -10.89 -21.07 5.63
C TRP A 109 -9.43 -20.69 5.43
N VAL A 110 -9.21 -19.55 4.77
CA VAL A 110 -7.92 -18.90 4.59
C VAL A 110 -8.06 -17.45 5.01
N GLU A 111 -7.10 -16.93 5.78
CA GLU A 111 -7.02 -15.52 6.09
C GLU A 111 -5.93 -14.84 5.27
N VAL A 112 -6.33 -13.79 4.55
CA VAL A 112 -5.44 -12.95 3.75
C VAL A 112 -5.23 -11.63 4.48
N ASP A 113 -4.00 -11.39 4.89
CA ASP A 113 -3.52 -10.11 5.38
C ASP A 113 -3.04 -9.26 4.20
N LEU A 114 -3.63 -8.08 4.01
CA LEU A 114 -3.30 -7.22 2.88
C LEU A 114 -2.02 -6.40 3.09
N GLY A 115 -1.44 -6.45 4.30
CA GLY A 115 -0.23 -5.72 4.70
C GLY A 115 -0.40 -4.20 4.77
N ARG A 116 -1.60 -3.68 4.46
CA ARG A 116 -1.93 -2.26 4.39
C ARG A 116 -3.43 -2.04 4.51
N MET A 117 -3.81 -0.81 4.85
CA MET A 117 -5.20 -0.39 4.75
C MET A 117 -5.58 -0.19 3.28
N VAL A 118 -6.68 -0.80 2.85
CA VAL A 118 -7.26 -0.60 1.52
C VAL A 118 -8.74 -0.26 1.63
N HIS A 119 -9.25 0.49 0.66
CA HIS A 119 -10.68 0.68 0.50
C HIS A 119 -11.25 -0.46 -0.37
N ALA A 120 -11.52 -1.61 0.25
CA ALA A 120 -12.10 -2.76 -0.41
C ALA A 120 -13.59 -2.52 -0.68
N THR A 121 -13.97 -2.53 -1.96
CA THR A 121 -15.37 -2.31 -2.39
C THR A 121 -16.01 -3.58 -2.97
N LYS A 122 -15.20 -4.61 -3.23
CA LYS A 122 -15.63 -5.88 -3.81
C LYS A 122 -14.69 -6.99 -3.39
N ILE A 123 -15.25 -8.16 -3.11
CA ILE A 123 -14.54 -9.43 -3.00
C ILE A 123 -14.97 -10.29 -4.20
N ARG A 124 -14.02 -10.92 -4.88
CA ARG A 124 -14.27 -11.88 -5.96
C ARG A 124 -13.64 -13.20 -5.58
N LEU A 125 -14.45 -14.25 -5.55
CA LEU A 125 -13.98 -15.62 -5.44
C LEU A 125 -14.05 -16.24 -6.83
N THR A 126 -12.92 -16.77 -7.30
CA THR A 126 -12.85 -17.54 -8.55
C THR A 126 -12.66 -18.99 -8.14
N PHE A 127 -13.63 -19.83 -8.44
CA PHE A 127 -13.53 -21.26 -8.21
C PHE A 127 -12.85 -21.91 -9.42
N PRO A 128 -11.98 -22.92 -9.22
CA PRO A 128 -11.35 -23.61 -10.33
C PRO A 128 -12.41 -24.36 -11.14
N ASP A 129 -12.38 -24.22 -12.47
CA ASP A 129 -13.19 -25.02 -13.38
C ASP A 129 -12.45 -26.34 -13.67
N THR A 130 -12.55 -27.27 -12.72
CA THR A 130 -11.93 -28.60 -12.85
C THR A 130 -12.80 -29.60 -13.60
N LEU A 131 -14.04 -29.22 -13.93
CA LEU A 131 -15.01 -30.08 -14.60
C LEU A 131 -15.14 -29.76 -16.10
N GLY A 132 -14.56 -28.66 -16.56
CA GLY A 132 -14.64 -28.21 -17.96
C GLY A 132 -16.04 -27.81 -18.39
N VAL A 133 -16.90 -27.47 -17.42
CA VAL A 133 -18.32 -27.18 -17.68
C VAL A 133 -18.46 -25.66 -17.81
N ARG A 134 -18.65 -25.18 -19.03
CA ARG A 134 -18.96 -23.78 -19.27
C ARG A 134 -20.39 -23.48 -18.83
N PRO A 135 -20.67 -22.32 -18.20
CA PRO A 135 -22.02 -21.91 -17.80
C PRO A 135 -23.02 -21.88 -18.95
#